data_AF-A0AAW5N3Z9-F1
#
_entry.id   AF-A0AAW5N3Z9-F1
#
_cell.length_a   1.000
_cell.length_b   1.000
_cell.length_c   1.000
_cell.angle_alpha   90.00
_cell.angle_beta   90.00
_cell.angle_gamma   90.00
#
_symmetry.space_group_name_H-M   'P 1'
#
loop_
_entity.id
_entity.type
_entity.pdbx_description
1 polymer ?
#
loop_
_entity_poly.entity_id
_entity_poly.type
_entity_poly.pdbx_seq_one_letter_code
_entity_poly.pdbx_strand_id
1 'polypeptide(L)' 'ALVNGAIAFDSPEESKPAEAEDTFGLYEDLAHSQRGVIIKLELPSGAGLTADSTPLMYQGLEVGQLTKLDLNPGGK' A
#
# COMPACT_ATOMS: atom_id res chain seq x y z
N ALA A 1 -14.59 -13.48 -19.45
CA ALA A 1 -13.39 -12.73 -19.85
C ALA A 1 -13.55 -11.29 -19.34
N LEU A 2 -12.58 -10.79 -18.58
CA LEU A 2 -12.51 -9.40 -18.12
C LEU A 2 -11.77 -8.61 -19.20
N VAL A 3 -12.47 -8.12 -20.21
CA VAL A 3 -11.83 -7.79 -21.49
C VAL A 3 -11.24 -6.37 -21.54
N ASN A 4 -11.55 -5.47 -20.59
CA ASN A 4 -11.16 -4.05 -20.68
C ASN A 4 -10.68 -3.40 -19.36
N GLY A 5 -10.42 -4.19 -18.30
CA GLY A 5 -10.06 -3.64 -16.98
C GLY A 5 -11.23 -3.02 -16.22
N ALA A 6 -10.99 -2.61 -14.96
CA ALA A 6 -11.95 -1.94 -14.10
C ALA A 6 -11.20 -0.99 -13.14
N ILE A 7 -11.88 0.07 -12.69
CA ILE A 7 -11.40 0.97 -11.65
C ILE A 7 -12.40 0.89 -10.49
N ALA A 8 -11.88 0.78 -9.27
CA ALA A 8 -12.66 0.86 -8.05
C ALA A 8 -12.28 2.13 -7.28
N PHE A 9 -13.27 2.77 -6.68
CA PHE A 9 -13.09 3.92 -5.79
C PHE A 9 -14.21 3.91 -4.74
N ASP A 10 -13.96 4.60 -3.63
CA ASP A 10 -14.86 4.75 -2.50
C ASP A 10 -14.67 6.13 -1.85
N SER A 11 -15.64 6.53 -1.04
CA SER A 11 -15.70 7.83 -0.34
C SER A 11 -15.57 7.59 1.17
N PRO A 12 -14.40 7.83 1.80
CA PRO A 12 -14.18 7.64 3.23
C PRO A 12 -15.02 8.64 4.03
N GLU A 13 -15.47 8.25 5.22
CA GLU A 13 -16.31 9.11 6.07
C GLU A 13 -15.67 10.45 6.40
N GLU A 14 -14.34 10.49 6.55
CA GLU A 14 -13.58 11.71 6.88
C GLU A 14 -13.22 12.57 5.67
N SER A 15 -13.64 12.19 4.46
CA SER A 15 -13.31 12.93 3.23
C SER A 15 -14.22 14.14 3.02
N LYS A 16 -13.65 15.22 2.45
CA LYS A 16 -14.45 16.34 1.97
C LYS A 16 -15.26 15.89 0.75
N PRO A 17 -16.52 16.35 0.58
CA PRO A 17 -17.26 16.15 -0.66
C PRO A 17 -16.46 16.68 -1.86
N ALA A 18 -16.41 15.92 -2.94
CA ALA A 18 -15.76 16.33 -4.17
C ALA A 18 -16.54 17.48 -4.84
N GLU A 19 -15.82 18.43 -5.42
CA GLU A 19 -16.37 19.47 -6.28
C GLU A 19 -16.28 19.05 -7.76
N ALA A 20 -17.00 19.77 -8.63
CA ALA A 20 -16.91 19.52 -10.06
C ALA A 20 -15.49 19.82 -10.57
N GLU A 21 -14.98 18.99 -11.49
CA GLU A 21 -13.62 19.06 -12.05
C GLU A 21 -12.47 18.69 -11.09
N ASP A 22 -12.77 18.17 -9.89
CA ASP A 22 -11.75 17.62 -9.01
C ASP A 22 -11.03 16.43 -9.67
N THR A 23 -9.70 16.41 -9.54
CA THR A 23 -8.84 15.34 -10.04
C THR A 23 -8.30 14.51 -8.89
N PHE A 24 -8.44 13.19 -8.99
CA PHE A 24 -7.93 12.24 -8.00
C PHE A 24 -6.82 11.38 -8.61
N GLY A 25 -5.84 11.01 -7.78
CA GLY A 25 -4.80 10.08 -8.18
C GLY A 25 -5.37 8.69 -8.41
N LEU A 26 -5.11 8.11 -9.58
CA LEU A 26 -5.35 6.69 -9.83
C LEU A 26 -4.10 5.93 -9.40
N TYR A 27 -4.24 5.14 -8.34
CA TYR A 27 -3.19 4.26 -7.84
C TYR A 27 -3.27 2.90 -8.52
N GLU A 28 -2.15 2.18 -8.57
CA GLU A 28 -2.09 0.84 -9.19
C GLU A 28 -2.93 -0.19 -8.44
N ASP A 29 -3.01 -0.06 -7.12
CA ASP A 29 -3.85 -0.86 -6.25
C ASP A 29 -4.18 -0.12 -4.94
N LEU A 30 -4.92 -0.80 -4.05
CA LEU A 30 -5.31 -0.27 -2.76
C LEU A 30 -4.11 -0.07 -1.81
N ALA A 31 -3.11 -0.95 -1.82
CA ALA A 31 -1.94 -0.84 -0.94
C ALA A 31 -1.11 0.42 -1.25
N HIS A 32 -1.01 0.77 -2.54
CA HIS A 32 -0.29 1.94 -3.03
C HIS A 32 -1.07 3.24 -2.91
N SER A 33 -2.40 3.18 -2.74
CA SER A 33 -3.22 4.36 -2.45
C SER A 33 -2.91 5.01 -1.11
N GLN A 34 -2.11 4.34 -0.26
CA GLN A 34 -1.84 4.74 1.11
C GLN A 34 -3.12 4.91 1.96
N ARG A 35 -4.26 4.40 1.48
CA ARG A 35 -5.44 4.17 2.31
C ARG A 35 -5.18 2.99 3.22
N GLY A 36 -4.82 3.29 4.45
CA GLY A 36 -4.59 2.31 5.48
C GLY A 36 -3.66 2.83 6.56
N VAL A 37 -3.39 1.99 7.55
CA VAL A 37 -2.41 2.29 8.58
C VAL A 37 -1.02 2.04 8.00
N ILE A 38 -0.25 3.11 7.80
CA ILE A 38 1.17 2.98 7.43
C ILE A 38 1.95 2.55 8.66
N ILE A 39 2.58 1.39 8.58
CA ILE A 39 3.45 0.86 9.63
C ILE A 39 4.90 1.00 9.17
N LYS A 40 5.75 1.54 10.04
CA LYS A 40 7.20 1.59 9.83
C LYS A 40 7.89 0.63 10.79
N LEU A 41 8.74 -0.23 10.25
CA LEU A 41 9.48 -1.22 11.03
C LEU A 41 10.98 -0.98 10.84
N GLU A 42 11.72 -0.95 11.94
CA GLU A 42 13.17 -1.12 11.90
C GLU A 42 13.48 -2.61 12.08
N LEU A 43 14.12 -3.20 11.08
CA LEU A 43 14.50 -4.61 11.11
C LEU A 43 16.03 -4.73 11.18
N PRO A 44 16.56 -5.75 11.86
CA PRO A 44 18.01 -5.96 11.95
C PRO A 44 18.63 -6.31 10.58
N SER A 45 17.84 -6.80 9.62
CA SER A 45 18.26 -7.07 8.25
C SER A 45 17.07 -7.01 7.30
N GLY A 46 17.33 -6.62 6.05
CA GLY A 46 16.37 -6.68 4.94
C GLY A 46 16.47 -7.97 4.10
N ALA A 47 17.28 -8.95 4.53
CA ALA A 47 17.48 -10.19 3.77
C ALA A 47 16.16 -10.94 3.55
N GLY A 48 15.87 -11.31 2.30
CA GLY A 48 14.65 -12.01 1.93
C GLY A 48 13.39 -11.13 1.83
N LEU A 49 13.51 -9.81 2.08
CA LEU A 49 12.43 -8.86 1.89
C LEU A 49 12.50 -8.26 0.48
N THR A 50 11.34 -8.15 -0.15
CA THR A 50 11.15 -7.52 -1.45
C THR A 50 9.88 -6.70 -1.40
N ALA A 51 10.00 -5.40 -1.70
CA ALA A 51 8.85 -4.52 -1.83
C ALA A 51 7.88 -5.07 -2.88
N ASP A 52 6.59 -4.82 -2.66
CA ASP A 52 5.48 -5.18 -3.56
C ASP A 52 5.33 -6.69 -3.81
N SER A 53 5.98 -7.50 -2.97
CA SER A 53 5.91 -8.97 -3.04
C SER A 53 5.88 -9.63 -1.67
N THR A 54 6.48 -9.03 -0.64
CA THR A 54 6.52 -9.65 0.70
C THR A 54 5.22 -9.35 1.47
N PRO A 55 4.45 -10.38 1.88
CA PRO A 55 3.22 -10.17 2.64
C PRO A 55 3.50 -9.90 4.12
N LEU A 56 2.68 -9.05 4.72
CA LEU A 56 2.57 -8.92 6.17
C LEU A 56 1.58 -9.98 6.66
N MET A 57 2.06 -10.94 7.45
CA MET A 57 1.27 -12.06 7.93
C MET A 57 0.94 -11.90 9.42
N TYR A 58 -0.31 -12.15 9.78
CA TYR A 58 -0.75 -12.29 11.17
C TYR A 58 -1.56 -13.57 11.33
N GLN A 59 -1.08 -14.48 12.19
CA GLN A 59 -1.75 -15.77 12.47
C GLN A 59 -2.10 -16.60 11.21
N GLY A 60 -1.27 -16.52 10.18
CA GLY A 60 -1.49 -17.24 8.93
C GLY A 60 -2.39 -16.53 7.91
N LEU A 61 -2.91 -15.34 8.24
CA LEU A 61 -3.65 -14.49 7.32
C LEU A 61 -2.76 -13.35 6.80
N GLU A 62 -2.89 -13.03 5.52
CA GLU A 62 -2.31 -11.83 4.93
C GLU A 62 -3.12 -10.62 5.38
N VAL A 63 -2.44 -9.64 5.99
CA VAL A 63 -3.05 -8.42 6.53
C VAL A 63 -2.45 -7.15 5.93
N GLY A 64 -1.52 -7.28 4.99
CA GLY A 64 -0.90 -6.16 4.29
C GLY A 64 0.29 -6.60 3.43
N GLN A 65 0.99 -5.64 2.87
CA GLN A 65 2.12 -5.86 1.98
C GLN A 65 3.24 -4.88 2.30
N LEU A 66 4.50 -5.33 2.19
CA LEU A 66 5.64 -4.45 2.23
C LEU A 66 5.67 -3.59 0.96
N THR A 67 5.39 -2.29 1.07
CA THR A 67 5.36 -1.36 -0.09
C THR A 67 6.64 -0.55 -0.27
N LYS A 68 7.56 -0.58 0.71
CA LYS A 68 8.84 0.14 0.62
C LYS A 68 9.91 -0.49 1.52
N LEU A 69 11.13 -0.59 0.99
CA LEU A 69 12.32 -1.04 1.72
C LEU A 69 13.45 -0.01 1.56
N ASP A 70 13.85 0.62 2.66
CA ASP A 70 15.01 1.51 2.72
C ASP A 70 16.18 0.75 3.38
N LEU A 71 17.26 0.51 2.63
CA LEU A 71 18.47 -0.15 3.14
C LEU A 71 19.45 0.90 3.67
N ASN A 72 19.69 0.90 4.98
CA ASN A 72 20.67 1.78 5.61
C ASN A 72 22.07 1.15 5.52
N PRO A 73 23.01 1.74 4.74
CA PRO A 73 24.33 1.15 4.52
C PRO A 73 25.26 1.19 5.74
N GLY A 74 24.91 1.94 6.78
CA GLY A 74 25.68 2.07 8.02
C GLY A 74 24.95 1.48 9.21
N GLY A 75 24.48 0.23 9.10
CA GLY A 75 23.73 -0.47 10.17
C GLY A 75 24.26 -0.13 11.57
N LYS A 76 23.35 0.08 12.52
CA LYS A 76 23.75 0.18 13.94
C LYS A 76 24.55 -1.06 14.35
#